data_AF-A0AAF0VFK4-F1
#
_entry.id   AF-A0AAF0VFK4-F1
#
_cell.length_a   1.000
_cell.length_b   1.000
_cell.length_c   1.000
_cell.angle_alpha   90.00
_cell.angle_beta   90.00
_cell.angle_gamma   90.00
#
_symmetry.space_group_name_H-M   'P 1'
#
loop_
_entity.id
_entity.type
_entity.pdbx_description
1 polymer ?
#
loop_
_entity_poly.entity_id
_entity_poly.type
_entity_poly.pdbx_seq_one_letter_code
_entity_poly.pdbx_strand_id
1 'polypeptide(L)'
;MLRHVARLLHGLLAVGLLLGLAPPAHAAATYDISQVGKVTIQSITDGNGRQLNGTHDGREITGGFTPNAYTISTRVRYGIHIDDMSRLAEGDRITINQSSTGHFEVTAHSGGSVVNDQAGTPVFSIGWTRASVTLTRLPGSLTGGMDLTFESNLCTSYRDYGSREILYATSSTWTIGGDSYTFPNTPFAMRAATGGKDFATSTVIQRLANQVTLQSHLRWPGVINDMLNGGAITPDTSDTIVYDHITPMGGTISAVRFGSMLNRWPLAYDRIHLSDSSDFAVASADHGHPNDVHSLDEAKRLKPGQSSIVRNTDGSYDVAANLGSFTGPDALAETTRTWDGNTNDIIAWLHEHQCTSAWTSYRYDIAWADPNQADTAMVETHLYRDGKTYTGTLTAANIAGSVGQAVTTGGVSYDPNGGDGAMTPTIGKSGTGVAAADNAFTRTGYTFAGWNTAKDGAGTAHQPGDALVLTKSVVVLYAQWKPITYKVRFDGNGATSGMMADLTATYDERKTLPANRYARPGKAFAGWNTKADGSGAMYRNRAEVTNLASTRDAVVVLYAQWTDAMTTMPETGGTVSDHRFEKTIGGGVCLFGLILIPFARRRMRRSR
;
A
#
# COMPACT_ATOMS: atom_id res chain seq x y z
N MET A 1 -4.94 76.04 -8.51
CA MET A 1 -5.90 74.92 -8.67
C MET A 1 -6.21 74.56 -10.14
N LEU A 2 -6.41 75.51 -11.07
CA LEU A 2 -6.78 75.17 -12.47
C LEU A 2 -5.70 74.45 -13.31
N ARG A 3 -4.40 74.54 -12.96
CA ARG A 3 -3.33 73.85 -13.72
C ARG A 3 -3.16 72.35 -13.39
N HIS A 4 -3.77 71.87 -12.29
CA HIS A 4 -3.75 70.44 -11.94
C HIS A 4 -4.94 69.66 -12.49
N VAL A 5 -6.08 70.32 -12.71
CA VAL A 5 -7.27 69.68 -13.30
C VAL A 5 -7.07 69.40 -14.80
N ALA A 6 -6.37 70.28 -15.54
CA ALA A 6 -6.12 70.09 -16.96
C ALA A 6 -5.17 68.91 -17.28
N ARG A 7 -4.22 68.58 -16.40
CA ARG A 7 -3.30 67.43 -16.58
C ARG A 7 -3.95 66.09 -16.26
N LEU A 8 -4.93 66.06 -15.33
CA LEU A 8 -5.70 64.84 -15.05
C LEU A 8 -6.69 64.50 -16.17
N LEU A 9 -7.31 65.50 -16.82
CA LEU A 9 -8.23 65.26 -17.93
C LEU A 9 -7.53 64.76 -19.21
N HIS A 10 -6.30 65.17 -19.49
CA HIS A 10 -5.53 64.64 -20.63
C HIS A 10 -5.01 63.21 -20.37
N GLY A 11 -4.71 62.85 -19.12
CA GLY A 11 -4.34 61.48 -18.75
C GLY A 11 -5.51 60.49 -18.82
N LEU A 12 -6.72 60.92 -18.42
CA LEU A 12 -7.92 60.09 -18.45
C LEU A 12 -8.48 59.89 -19.87
N LEU A 13 -8.36 60.89 -20.76
CA LEU A 13 -8.74 60.74 -22.17
C LEU A 13 -7.75 59.88 -22.97
N ALA A 14 -6.46 59.88 -22.63
CA ALA A 14 -5.47 59.01 -23.27
C ALA A 14 -5.61 57.53 -22.83
N VAL A 15 -5.99 57.27 -21.58
CA VAL A 15 -6.26 55.88 -21.11
C VAL A 15 -7.61 55.37 -21.58
N GLY A 16 -8.61 56.26 -21.73
CA GLY A 16 -9.92 55.91 -22.29
C GLY A 16 -9.90 55.58 -23.80
N LEU A 17 -8.97 56.15 -24.57
CA LEU A 17 -8.86 55.88 -26.01
C LEU A 17 -7.94 54.69 -26.37
N LEU A 18 -7.14 54.19 -25.43
CA LEU A 18 -6.28 53.01 -25.61
C LEU A 18 -6.95 51.68 -25.20
N LEU A 19 -8.12 51.74 -24.53
CA LEU A 19 -8.95 50.57 -24.24
C LEU A 19 -9.95 50.25 -25.39
N GLY A 20 -9.92 51.02 -26.48
CA GLY A 20 -10.80 50.86 -27.65
C GLY A 20 -10.18 50.13 -28.85
N LEU A 21 -8.99 49.53 -28.70
CA LEU A 21 -8.28 48.81 -29.78
C LEU A 21 -7.86 47.37 -29.41
N ALA A 22 -8.45 46.80 -28.36
CA ALA A 22 -8.56 45.34 -28.33
C ALA A 22 -9.75 44.98 -29.21
N PRO A 23 -9.58 44.17 -30.29
CA PRO A 23 -10.72 43.58 -30.98
C PRO A 23 -11.64 42.97 -29.92
N PRO A 24 -12.97 43.11 -30.04
CA PRO A 24 -13.87 42.42 -29.12
C PRO A 24 -13.44 40.95 -29.09
N ALA A 25 -13.14 40.43 -27.89
CA ALA A 25 -12.74 39.05 -27.72
C ALA A 25 -13.80 38.18 -28.40
N HIS A 26 -13.44 37.58 -29.54
CA HIS A 26 -14.32 36.70 -30.25
C HIS A 26 -14.67 35.57 -29.28
N ALA A 27 -15.96 35.38 -29.00
CA ALA A 27 -16.38 34.24 -28.21
C ALA A 27 -16.11 33.00 -29.06
N ALA A 28 -15.09 32.22 -28.67
CA ALA A 28 -14.66 31.03 -29.41
C ALA A 28 -15.85 30.15 -29.79
N ALA A 29 -16.08 30.01 -31.10
CA ALA A 29 -17.13 29.17 -31.64
C ALA A 29 -16.70 27.70 -31.65
N THR A 30 -17.67 26.79 -31.64
CA THR A 30 -17.42 25.35 -31.80
C THR A 30 -18.17 24.84 -33.03
N TYR A 31 -17.43 24.17 -33.91
CA TYR A 31 -17.94 23.60 -35.15
C TYR A 31 -17.83 22.07 -35.10
N ASP A 32 -18.76 21.35 -35.73
CA ASP A 32 -18.54 19.95 -36.11
C ASP A 32 -17.64 19.91 -37.35
N ILE A 33 -16.76 18.91 -37.45
CA ILE A 33 -15.84 18.77 -38.58
C ILE A 33 -16.57 18.83 -39.94
N SER A 34 -17.77 18.26 -40.05
CA SER A 34 -18.57 18.27 -41.28
C SER A 34 -19.02 19.66 -41.75
N GLN A 35 -18.96 20.68 -40.87
CA GLN A 35 -19.35 22.05 -41.20
C GLN A 35 -18.21 22.87 -41.82
N VAL A 36 -16.97 22.43 -41.60
CA VAL A 36 -15.75 23.17 -41.94
C VAL A 36 -14.77 22.34 -42.78
N GLY A 37 -15.06 21.07 -42.99
CA GLY A 37 -14.29 20.18 -43.84
C GLY A 37 -14.58 18.70 -43.55
N LYS A 38 -13.55 17.87 -43.52
CA LYS A 38 -13.67 16.42 -43.27
C LYS A 38 -12.40 15.84 -42.67
N VAL A 39 -12.53 14.66 -42.06
CA VAL A 39 -11.41 13.85 -41.60
C VAL A 39 -11.45 12.48 -42.29
N THR A 40 -10.28 11.91 -42.54
CA THR A 40 -10.11 10.57 -43.10
C THR A 40 -9.07 9.78 -42.32
N ILE A 41 -9.30 8.49 -42.18
CA ILE A 41 -8.37 7.51 -41.63
C ILE A 41 -7.41 7.12 -42.75
N GLN A 42 -6.19 7.65 -42.75
CA GLN A 42 -5.24 7.39 -43.84
C GLN A 42 -4.57 6.01 -43.71
N SER A 43 -4.21 5.62 -42.48
CA SER A 43 -3.59 4.33 -42.21
C SER A 43 -3.71 3.94 -40.75
N ILE A 44 -3.82 2.63 -40.49
CA ILE A 44 -3.77 2.04 -39.14
C ILE A 44 -2.67 0.99 -39.16
N THR A 45 -1.62 1.13 -38.34
CA THR A 45 -0.48 0.22 -38.32
C THR A 45 -0.15 -0.32 -36.92
N ASP A 46 0.47 -1.50 -36.82
CA ASP A 46 1.02 -2.02 -35.56
C ASP A 46 2.36 -1.35 -35.20
N GLY A 47 2.93 -1.70 -34.04
CA GLY A 47 4.26 -1.21 -33.62
C GLY A 47 5.42 -1.57 -34.56
N ASN A 48 5.21 -2.50 -35.49
CA ASN A 48 6.18 -2.89 -36.52
C ASN A 48 5.88 -2.24 -37.88
N GLY A 49 4.87 -1.37 -37.97
CA GLY A 49 4.47 -0.69 -39.19
C GLY A 49 3.61 -1.54 -40.15
N ARG A 50 3.14 -2.73 -39.74
CA ARG A 50 2.21 -3.53 -40.56
C ARG A 50 0.83 -2.90 -40.55
N GLN A 51 0.20 -2.76 -41.72
CA GLN A 51 -1.17 -2.23 -41.85
C GLN A 51 -2.20 -3.17 -41.20
N LEU A 52 -3.28 -2.63 -40.63
CA LEU A 52 -4.42 -3.38 -40.15
C LEU A 52 -5.23 -3.96 -41.31
N ASN A 53 -5.52 -5.26 -41.30
CA ASN A 53 -6.44 -5.86 -42.29
C ASN A 53 -7.86 -5.30 -42.09
N GLY A 54 -8.62 -5.13 -43.17
CA GLY A 54 -10.00 -4.65 -43.07
C GLY A 54 -10.56 -4.09 -44.37
N THR A 55 -11.61 -3.30 -44.24
CA THR A 55 -12.29 -2.61 -45.32
C THR A 55 -12.40 -1.14 -44.97
N HIS A 56 -11.97 -0.29 -45.89
CA HIS A 56 -12.03 1.17 -45.77
C HIS A 56 -12.48 1.75 -47.11
N ASP A 57 -13.50 2.61 -47.10
CA ASP A 57 -14.08 3.22 -48.32
C ASP A 57 -14.40 2.19 -49.43
N GLY A 58 -14.99 1.05 -49.03
CA GLY A 58 -15.35 -0.04 -49.94
C GLY A 58 -14.16 -0.84 -50.51
N ARG A 59 -12.92 -0.54 -50.10
CA ARG A 59 -11.71 -1.26 -50.53
C ARG A 59 -11.25 -2.21 -49.45
N GLU A 60 -10.93 -3.44 -49.87
CA GLU A 60 -10.34 -4.45 -48.99
C GLU A 60 -8.83 -4.25 -48.85
N ILE A 61 -8.35 -4.27 -47.62
CA ILE A 61 -6.96 -4.15 -47.21
C ILE A 61 -6.53 -5.49 -46.63
N THR A 62 -5.59 -6.15 -47.29
CA THR A 62 -5.10 -7.50 -46.94
C THR A 62 -3.57 -7.54 -46.87
N GLY A 63 -3.00 -8.63 -46.33
CA GLY A 63 -1.54 -8.81 -46.18
C GLY A 63 -0.92 -8.12 -44.96
N GLY A 64 -1.74 -7.49 -44.13
CA GLY A 64 -1.40 -6.86 -42.88
C GLY A 64 -1.60 -7.76 -41.66
N PHE A 65 -1.85 -7.16 -40.48
CA PHE A 65 -2.12 -7.89 -39.24
C PHE A 65 -3.62 -7.92 -38.91
N THR A 66 -4.02 -8.95 -38.17
CA THR A 66 -5.38 -9.08 -37.60
C THR A 66 -5.27 -9.03 -36.07
N PRO A 67 -6.09 -8.20 -35.39
CA PRO A 67 -6.17 -8.14 -33.94
C PRO A 67 -6.43 -9.51 -33.29
N ASN A 68 -5.65 -9.84 -32.26
CA ASN A 68 -6.02 -10.89 -31.31
C ASN A 68 -7.12 -10.37 -30.37
N ALA A 69 -7.67 -11.22 -29.50
CA ALA A 69 -8.76 -10.79 -28.63
C ALA A 69 -8.34 -9.69 -27.64
N TYR A 70 -7.11 -9.66 -27.14
CA TYR A 70 -6.81 -8.98 -25.88
C TYR A 70 -6.47 -7.49 -25.97
N THR A 71 -5.69 -7.06 -26.95
CA THR A 71 -5.32 -5.64 -27.13
C THR A 71 -4.72 -5.43 -28.51
N ILE A 72 -4.97 -4.26 -29.09
CA ILE A 72 -4.15 -3.74 -30.19
C ILE A 72 -3.54 -2.39 -29.81
N SER A 73 -2.22 -2.33 -29.91
CA SER A 73 -1.49 -1.06 -29.93
C SER A 73 -1.27 -0.69 -31.39
N THR A 74 -1.93 0.37 -31.80
CA THR A 74 -1.88 0.83 -33.19
C THR A 74 -1.44 2.28 -33.28
N ARG A 75 -0.85 2.63 -34.41
CA ARG A 75 -0.67 4.02 -34.82
C ARG A 75 -1.71 4.32 -35.89
N VAL A 76 -2.51 5.34 -35.65
CA VAL A 76 -3.49 5.82 -36.62
C VAL A 76 -3.05 7.17 -37.14
N ARG A 77 -2.99 7.26 -38.46
CA ARG A 77 -2.73 8.51 -39.18
C ARG A 77 -4.04 9.05 -39.73
N TYR A 78 -4.29 10.31 -39.45
CA TYR A 78 -5.49 11.01 -39.89
C TYR A 78 -5.13 12.10 -40.89
N GLY A 79 -5.90 12.17 -41.97
CA GLY A 79 -5.93 13.33 -42.85
C GLY A 79 -7.08 14.23 -42.43
N ILE A 80 -6.82 15.52 -42.21
CA ILE A 80 -7.89 16.51 -42.01
C ILE A 80 -7.84 17.46 -43.20
N HIS A 81 -8.99 17.67 -43.85
CA HIS A 81 -9.17 18.74 -44.80
C HIS A 81 -10.06 19.80 -44.16
N ILE A 82 -9.61 21.06 -44.15
CA ILE A 82 -10.45 22.21 -43.83
C ILE A 82 -10.70 22.97 -45.12
N ASP A 83 -11.97 23.24 -45.44
CA ASP A 83 -12.36 23.85 -46.72
C ASP A 83 -11.84 25.29 -46.85
N ASP A 84 -11.87 26.05 -45.75
CA ASP A 84 -11.36 27.42 -45.68
C ASP A 84 -10.99 27.82 -44.25
N MET A 85 -9.69 27.96 -44.01
CA MET A 85 -9.13 28.37 -42.71
C MET A 85 -9.50 29.80 -42.30
N SER A 86 -9.93 30.66 -43.24
CA SER A 86 -10.34 32.04 -42.93
C SER A 86 -11.64 32.10 -42.11
N ARG A 87 -12.39 30.99 -42.06
CA ARG A 87 -13.64 30.84 -41.30
C ARG A 87 -13.42 30.52 -39.83
N LEU A 88 -12.18 30.27 -39.40
CA LEU A 88 -11.82 29.87 -38.05
C LEU A 88 -10.96 30.95 -37.41
N ALA A 89 -11.53 31.64 -36.42
CA ALA A 89 -10.81 32.59 -35.59
C ALA A 89 -9.89 31.86 -34.59
N GLU A 90 -8.90 32.58 -34.06
CA GLU A 90 -8.09 32.08 -32.95
C GLU A 90 -9.00 31.68 -31.77
N GLY A 91 -8.74 30.51 -31.20
CA GLY A 91 -9.53 29.95 -30.09
C GLY A 91 -10.77 29.17 -30.51
N ASP A 92 -11.22 29.28 -31.76
CA ASP A 92 -12.32 28.46 -32.28
C ASP A 92 -12.00 26.97 -32.20
N ARG A 93 -13.03 26.16 -32.01
CA ARG A 93 -12.93 24.72 -31.80
C ARG A 93 -13.60 23.94 -32.92
N ILE A 94 -12.98 22.86 -33.34
CA ILE A 94 -13.57 21.86 -34.23
C ILE A 94 -13.71 20.56 -33.45
N THR A 95 -14.90 20.00 -33.45
CA THR A 95 -15.20 18.71 -32.83
C THR A 95 -15.26 17.64 -33.91
N ILE A 96 -14.49 16.58 -33.72
CA ILE A 96 -14.52 15.37 -34.54
C ILE A 96 -15.12 14.29 -33.66
N ASN A 97 -16.37 13.91 -33.95
CA ASN A 97 -17.05 12.84 -33.22
C ASN A 97 -16.45 11.48 -33.59
N GLN A 98 -16.41 10.57 -32.62
CA GLN A 98 -15.96 9.20 -32.85
C GLN A 98 -16.90 8.19 -32.20
N SER A 99 -17.04 7.04 -32.84
CA SER A 99 -17.83 5.92 -32.35
C SER A 99 -17.22 4.58 -32.78
N SER A 100 -17.66 3.51 -32.14
CA SER A 100 -17.21 2.16 -32.46
C SER A 100 -18.33 1.15 -32.29
N THR A 101 -18.29 0.09 -33.09
CA THR A 101 -19.15 -1.09 -32.94
C THR A 101 -18.30 -2.36 -33.02
N GLY A 102 -18.75 -3.43 -32.37
CA GLY A 102 -17.99 -4.69 -32.31
C GLY A 102 -17.07 -4.74 -31.10
N HIS A 103 -15.96 -5.47 -31.22
CA HIS A 103 -15.09 -5.82 -30.08
C HIS A 103 -14.16 -4.69 -29.65
N PHE A 104 -13.60 -3.97 -30.62
CA PHE A 104 -12.57 -2.95 -30.39
C PHE A 104 -13.15 -1.55 -30.49
N GLU A 105 -12.91 -0.74 -29.45
CA GLU A 105 -13.32 0.67 -29.38
C GLU A 105 -12.15 1.65 -29.50
N VAL A 106 -12.44 2.85 -30.00
CA VAL A 106 -11.49 3.98 -30.06
C VAL A 106 -11.58 4.79 -28.76
N THR A 107 -10.61 4.65 -27.84
CA THR A 107 -10.74 5.28 -26.50
C THR A 107 -9.51 5.95 -25.90
N ALA A 108 -8.29 5.55 -26.25
CA ALA A 108 -7.08 6.14 -25.66
C ALA A 108 -6.09 6.61 -26.73
N HIS A 109 -6.02 7.93 -26.91
CA HIS A 109 -5.00 8.57 -27.74
C HIS A 109 -3.78 8.92 -26.88
N SER A 110 -2.58 8.57 -27.36
CA SER A 110 -1.32 9.07 -26.82
C SER A 110 -0.42 9.56 -27.95
N GLY A 111 0.22 10.71 -27.74
CA GLY A 111 1.08 11.37 -28.75
C GLY A 111 0.36 12.49 -29.52
N GLY A 112 1.12 13.55 -29.83
CA GLY A 112 0.66 14.74 -30.56
C GLY A 112 -0.17 15.71 -29.71
N SER A 113 0.42 16.84 -29.31
CA SER A 113 -0.30 17.95 -28.64
C SER A 113 -0.88 18.96 -29.63
N VAL A 114 -0.43 18.90 -30.88
CA VAL A 114 -0.74 19.86 -31.93
C VAL A 114 -0.86 19.18 -33.29
N VAL A 115 -1.65 19.78 -34.19
CA VAL A 115 -1.68 19.46 -35.62
C VAL A 115 -0.85 20.51 -36.34
N ASN A 116 0.11 20.06 -37.15
CA ASN A 116 0.99 20.95 -37.90
C ASN A 116 0.54 21.08 -39.37
N ASP A 117 0.86 22.22 -39.98
CA ASP A 117 0.79 22.38 -41.44
C ASP A 117 1.92 21.60 -42.14
N GLN A 118 1.94 21.65 -43.48
CA GLN A 118 2.97 21.00 -44.29
C GLN A 118 4.39 21.53 -44.06
N ALA A 119 4.54 22.75 -43.51
CA ALA A 119 5.81 23.35 -43.16
C ALA A 119 6.26 22.99 -41.73
N GLY A 120 5.43 22.26 -40.96
CA GLY A 120 5.71 21.88 -39.58
C GLY A 120 5.27 22.91 -38.54
N THR A 121 4.52 23.94 -38.93
CA THR A 121 4.01 24.98 -38.03
C THR A 121 2.75 24.50 -37.30
N PRO A 122 2.65 24.61 -35.97
CA PRO A 122 1.43 24.26 -35.24
C PRO A 122 0.23 25.13 -35.63
N VAL A 123 -0.86 24.50 -36.04
CA VAL A 123 -2.11 25.16 -36.48
C VAL A 123 -3.24 24.97 -35.47
N PHE A 124 -3.31 23.81 -34.84
CA PHE A 124 -4.30 23.48 -33.82
C PHE A 124 -3.63 22.82 -32.61
N SER A 125 -4.14 23.08 -31.40
CA SER A 125 -3.90 22.20 -30.26
C SER A 125 -4.99 21.14 -30.16
N ILE A 126 -4.66 19.96 -29.65
CA ILE A 126 -5.60 18.84 -29.58
C ILE A 126 -6.02 18.53 -28.14
N GLY A 127 -7.33 18.39 -27.94
CA GLY A 127 -7.95 17.84 -26.73
C GLY A 127 -8.72 16.56 -27.05
N TRP A 128 -8.75 15.63 -26.10
CA TRP A 128 -9.30 14.29 -26.31
C TRP A 128 -10.35 13.95 -25.26
N THR A 129 -11.44 13.32 -25.69
CA THR A 129 -12.38 12.60 -24.84
C THR A 129 -12.66 11.23 -25.43
N ARG A 130 -13.39 10.36 -24.72
CA ARG A 130 -13.82 9.05 -25.27
C ARG A 130 -14.70 9.23 -26.52
N ALA A 131 -15.51 10.28 -26.57
CA ALA A 131 -16.53 10.49 -27.60
C ALA A 131 -16.10 11.43 -28.74
N SER A 132 -15.04 12.22 -28.55
CA SER A 132 -14.62 13.21 -29.55
C SER A 132 -13.19 13.68 -29.40
N VAL A 133 -12.64 14.14 -30.53
CA VAL A 133 -11.41 14.93 -30.62
C VAL A 133 -11.79 16.39 -30.78
N THR A 134 -11.14 17.29 -30.04
CA THR A 134 -11.33 18.73 -30.17
C THR A 134 -10.05 19.38 -30.67
N LEU A 135 -10.11 20.05 -31.81
CA LEU A 135 -9.03 20.88 -32.35
C LEU A 135 -9.31 22.33 -31.97
N THR A 136 -8.41 22.98 -31.23
CA THR A 136 -8.53 24.41 -30.90
C THR A 136 -7.56 25.21 -31.75
N ARG A 137 -8.06 26.21 -32.48
CA ARG A 137 -7.28 27.01 -33.41
C ARG A 137 -6.24 27.85 -32.67
N LEU A 138 -4.97 27.66 -33.03
CA LEU A 138 -3.85 28.43 -32.49
C LEU A 138 -3.69 29.80 -33.19
N PRO A 139 -3.01 30.77 -32.58
CA PRO A 139 -2.74 32.06 -33.21
C PRO A 139 -2.02 31.91 -34.56
N GLY A 140 -2.42 32.70 -35.57
CA GLY A 140 -1.73 32.77 -36.86
C GLY A 140 -2.65 33.15 -38.03
N SER A 141 -2.09 33.76 -39.08
CA SER A 141 -2.84 34.10 -40.30
C SER A 141 -2.74 32.97 -41.31
N LEU A 142 -3.81 32.17 -41.43
CA LEU A 142 -3.94 31.12 -42.44
C LEU A 142 -5.22 31.34 -43.23
N THR A 143 -5.17 31.15 -44.55
CA THR A 143 -6.29 31.41 -45.47
C THR A 143 -6.40 30.30 -46.50
N GLY A 144 -7.61 30.00 -46.96
CA GLY A 144 -7.86 28.98 -47.97
C GLY A 144 -7.94 27.57 -47.39
N GLY A 145 -8.16 26.60 -48.29
CA GLY A 145 -8.27 25.19 -47.92
C GLY A 145 -6.92 24.62 -47.47
N MET A 146 -6.96 23.72 -46.48
CA MET A 146 -5.75 23.19 -45.86
C MET A 146 -5.87 21.70 -45.56
N ASP A 147 -4.89 20.94 -46.04
CA ASP A 147 -4.70 19.54 -45.68
C ASP A 147 -3.68 19.42 -44.55
N LEU A 148 -4.09 18.73 -43.49
CA LEU A 148 -3.32 18.51 -42.29
C LEU A 148 -3.20 17.03 -42.02
N THR A 149 -2.17 16.64 -41.27
CA THR A 149 -1.99 15.26 -40.84
C THR A 149 -1.59 15.23 -39.38
N PHE A 150 -2.17 14.30 -38.64
CA PHE A 150 -1.69 13.98 -37.30
C PHE A 150 -1.68 12.47 -37.09
N GLU A 151 -0.78 12.04 -36.22
CA GLU A 151 -0.67 10.65 -35.80
C GLU A 151 -1.02 10.55 -34.32
N SER A 152 -1.77 9.51 -33.97
CA SER A 152 -1.97 9.14 -32.57
C SER A 152 -1.65 7.67 -32.38
N ASN A 153 -1.05 7.33 -31.24
CA ASN A 153 -1.02 5.95 -30.79
C ASN A 153 -2.36 5.66 -30.13
N LEU A 154 -3.13 4.80 -30.77
CA LEU A 154 -4.37 4.27 -30.23
C LEU A 154 -4.06 2.94 -29.55
N CYS A 155 -4.09 2.97 -28.22
CA CYS A 155 -4.20 1.75 -27.45
C CYS A 155 -5.69 1.48 -27.27
N THR A 156 -6.22 0.48 -27.98
CA THR A 156 -7.59 0.04 -27.70
C THR A 156 -7.51 -0.98 -26.58
N SER A 157 -7.38 -0.48 -25.35
CA SER A 157 -7.57 -1.29 -24.16
C SER A 157 -9.06 -1.35 -23.85
N TYR A 158 -9.53 -2.56 -23.58
CA TYR A 158 -10.85 -2.84 -23.06
C TYR A 158 -11.33 -1.81 -22.04
N ARG A 159 -12.54 -1.28 -22.27
CA ARG A 159 -13.46 -1.13 -21.16
C ARG A 159 -14.90 -1.23 -21.59
N ASP A 160 -15.63 -2.00 -20.80
CA ASP A 160 -17.05 -2.26 -20.87
C ASP A 160 -17.41 -3.48 -21.74
N TYR A 161 -17.14 -4.69 -21.23
CA TYR A 161 -17.84 -5.89 -21.68
C TYR A 161 -19.33 -5.82 -21.24
N GLY A 162 -20.01 -4.71 -21.51
CA GLY A 162 -21.41 -4.49 -21.12
C GLY A 162 -22.36 -5.50 -21.76
N SER A 163 -21.91 -6.26 -22.76
CA SER A 163 -22.65 -7.40 -23.29
C SER A 163 -21.74 -8.48 -23.88
N ARG A 164 -22.25 -9.71 -23.83
CA ARG A 164 -21.70 -10.89 -24.49
C ARG A 164 -21.55 -10.70 -26.02
N GLU A 165 -22.42 -9.91 -26.63
CA GLU A 165 -22.43 -9.67 -28.09
C GLU A 165 -21.14 -8.96 -28.56
N ILE A 166 -20.63 -8.01 -27.77
CA ILE A 166 -19.38 -7.28 -28.05
C ILE A 166 -18.16 -8.23 -28.02
N LEU A 167 -18.17 -9.22 -27.13
CA LEU A 167 -17.07 -10.18 -26.96
C LEU A 167 -16.95 -11.19 -28.10
N TYR A 168 -18.08 -11.66 -28.61
CA TYR A 168 -18.12 -12.62 -29.71
C TYR A 168 -18.14 -11.95 -31.08
N ALA A 169 -18.13 -10.61 -31.15
CA ALA A 169 -18.00 -9.90 -32.41
C ALA A 169 -16.73 -10.34 -33.14
N THR A 170 -16.88 -10.80 -34.38
CA THR A 170 -15.78 -11.24 -35.25
C THR A 170 -15.23 -10.10 -36.12
N SER A 171 -15.83 -8.91 -36.00
CA SER A 171 -15.39 -7.70 -36.65
C SER A 171 -15.67 -6.49 -35.76
N SER A 172 -14.92 -5.43 -35.99
CA SER A 172 -15.09 -4.14 -35.33
C SER A 172 -15.09 -3.04 -36.38
N THR A 173 -15.86 -1.99 -36.14
CA THR A 173 -15.92 -0.81 -37.01
C THR A 173 -15.64 0.43 -36.18
N TRP A 174 -14.68 1.23 -36.64
CA TRP A 174 -14.39 2.55 -36.09
C TRP A 174 -14.96 3.60 -37.02
N THR A 175 -15.63 4.61 -36.48
CA THR A 175 -16.12 5.76 -37.24
C THR A 175 -15.59 7.04 -36.63
N ILE A 176 -14.92 7.87 -37.43
CA ILE A 176 -14.25 9.10 -36.98
C ILE A 176 -14.59 10.22 -37.95
N GLY A 177 -15.32 11.23 -37.46
CA GLY A 177 -15.80 12.38 -38.25
C GLY A 177 -16.50 12.02 -39.55
N GLY A 178 -17.15 10.85 -39.59
CA GLY A 178 -17.87 10.31 -40.74
C GLY A 178 -17.13 9.25 -41.57
N ASP A 179 -15.81 9.09 -41.38
CA ASP A 179 -15.04 8.05 -42.07
C ASP A 179 -15.01 6.75 -41.26
N SER A 180 -15.29 5.62 -41.91
CA SER A 180 -15.46 4.33 -41.25
C SER A 180 -14.47 3.28 -41.73
N TYR A 181 -13.82 2.61 -40.77
CA TYR A 181 -12.89 1.51 -41.00
C TYR A 181 -13.41 0.25 -40.31
N THR A 182 -13.72 -0.79 -41.07
CA THR A 182 -14.18 -2.09 -40.54
C THR A 182 -13.07 -3.11 -40.64
N PHE A 183 -12.80 -3.87 -39.60
CA PHE A 183 -11.74 -4.87 -39.60
C PHE A 183 -12.16 -6.17 -38.92
N PRO A 184 -11.66 -7.33 -39.41
CA PRO A 184 -11.87 -8.59 -38.71
C PRO A 184 -11.07 -8.59 -37.41
N ASN A 185 -11.57 -9.31 -36.42
CA ASN A 185 -10.84 -9.60 -35.20
C ASN A 185 -11.11 -11.01 -34.70
N THR A 186 -10.17 -11.53 -33.92
CA THR A 186 -10.40 -12.80 -33.23
C THR A 186 -11.42 -12.57 -32.11
N PRO A 187 -12.54 -13.31 -32.05
CA PRO A 187 -13.50 -13.19 -30.95
C PRO A 187 -12.86 -13.64 -29.64
N PHE A 188 -13.33 -13.09 -28.52
CA PHE A 188 -12.86 -13.51 -27.21
C PHE A 188 -13.43 -14.89 -26.86
N ALA A 189 -12.56 -15.86 -26.62
CA ALA A 189 -12.96 -17.21 -26.23
C ALA A 189 -13.24 -17.26 -24.73
N MET A 190 -14.45 -16.86 -24.31
CA MET A 190 -14.86 -16.99 -22.90
C MET A 190 -14.92 -18.46 -22.50
N ARG A 191 -14.45 -18.78 -21.30
CA ARG A 191 -14.61 -20.10 -20.68
C ARG A 191 -15.24 -19.94 -19.31
N ALA A 192 -15.89 -20.99 -18.81
CA ALA A 192 -16.28 -21.01 -17.41
C ALA A 192 -15.02 -20.92 -16.55
N ALA A 193 -15.04 -20.08 -15.51
CA ALA A 193 -13.94 -20.01 -14.57
C ALA A 193 -13.86 -21.32 -13.77
N THR A 194 -12.71 -21.96 -13.79
CA THR A 194 -12.48 -23.27 -13.15
C THR A 194 -11.52 -23.20 -11.96
N GLY A 195 -11.18 -22.01 -11.47
CA GLY A 195 -10.24 -21.80 -10.36
C GLY A 195 -10.92 -21.63 -9.00
N GLY A 196 -10.40 -22.28 -7.96
CA GLY A 196 -10.87 -22.14 -6.56
C GLY A 196 -10.55 -20.78 -5.94
N LYS A 197 -10.43 -20.73 -4.60
CA LYS A 197 -9.92 -19.53 -3.91
C LYS A 197 -8.46 -19.31 -4.32
N ASP A 198 -8.18 -18.19 -4.96
CA ASP A 198 -6.86 -17.81 -5.44
C ASP A 198 -6.50 -16.41 -4.94
N PHE A 199 -5.34 -16.29 -4.34
CA PHE A 199 -4.80 -15.03 -3.85
C PHE A 199 -3.35 -14.89 -4.29
N ALA A 200 -2.99 -13.71 -4.79
CA ALA A 200 -1.60 -13.38 -5.10
C ALA A 200 -1.14 -12.17 -4.28
N THR A 201 0.05 -12.31 -3.70
CA THR A 201 0.82 -11.20 -3.14
C THR A 201 1.10 -10.15 -4.22
N SER A 202 1.61 -8.99 -3.82
CA SER A 202 1.94 -7.93 -4.77
C SER A 202 2.82 -8.47 -5.91
N THR A 203 2.43 -8.16 -7.14
CA THR A 203 3.10 -8.55 -8.39
C THR A 203 3.19 -7.34 -9.32
N VAL A 204 4.21 -7.30 -10.16
CA VAL A 204 4.34 -6.23 -11.16
C VAL A 204 3.41 -6.52 -12.33
N ILE A 205 2.52 -5.57 -12.62
CA ILE A 205 1.56 -5.69 -13.73
C ILE A 205 1.81 -4.72 -14.88
N GLN A 206 2.58 -3.65 -14.62
CA GLN A 206 2.95 -2.69 -15.64
C GLN A 206 4.28 -2.03 -15.29
N ARG A 207 5.07 -1.72 -16.31
CA ARG A 207 6.31 -0.95 -16.20
C ARG A 207 6.36 0.12 -17.28
N LEU A 208 6.56 1.35 -16.86
CA LEU A 208 6.89 2.51 -17.70
C LEU A 208 8.32 2.96 -17.40
N ALA A 209 8.80 3.97 -18.13
CA ALA A 209 10.20 4.42 -18.05
C ALA A 209 10.65 4.80 -16.63
N ASN A 210 9.76 5.38 -15.80
CA ASN A 210 10.05 5.82 -14.44
C ASN A 210 8.97 5.38 -13.43
N GLN A 211 8.19 4.36 -13.76
CA GLN A 211 7.03 3.95 -12.96
C GLN A 211 6.81 2.44 -13.04
N VAL A 212 6.46 1.84 -11.92
CA VAL A 212 6.06 0.44 -11.81
C VAL A 212 4.71 0.38 -11.11
N THR A 213 3.79 -0.36 -11.69
CA THR A 213 2.49 -0.65 -11.09
C THR A 213 2.51 -2.02 -10.45
N LEU A 214 2.18 -2.07 -9.16
CA LEU A 214 2.03 -3.28 -8.39
C LEU A 214 0.55 -3.59 -8.19
N GLN A 215 0.22 -4.87 -8.17
CA GLN A 215 -1.12 -5.36 -7.89
C GLN A 215 -1.09 -6.57 -6.96
N SER A 216 -1.88 -6.51 -5.89
CA SER A 216 -2.31 -7.68 -5.13
C SER A 216 -3.77 -7.98 -5.47
N HIS A 217 -4.18 -9.24 -5.46
CA HIS A 217 -5.55 -9.61 -5.81
C HIS A 217 -6.05 -10.84 -5.08
N LEU A 218 -7.37 -10.88 -4.90
CA LEU A 218 -8.14 -11.94 -4.29
C LEU A 218 -9.24 -12.37 -5.27
N ARG A 219 -9.34 -13.67 -5.54
CA ARG A 219 -10.25 -14.26 -6.51
C ARG A 219 -10.94 -15.49 -5.93
N TRP A 220 -12.23 -15.63 -6.22
CA TRP A 220 -13.04 -16.80 -5.85
C TRP A 220 -14.08 -17.19 -6.92
N PRO A 221 -13.75 -17.14 -8.23
CA PRO A 221 -14.75 -17.37 -9.27
C PRO A 221 -15.29 -18.81 -9.27
N GLY A 222 -14.46 -19.82 -8.95
CA GLY A 222 -14.91 -21.21 -8.84
C GLY A 222 -15.76 -21.47 -7.61
N VAL A 223 -15.50 -20.78 -6.48
CA VAL A 223 -16.34 -20.90 -5.29
C VAL A 223 -17.75 -20.38 -5.58
N ILE A 224 -17.84 -19.24 -6.28
CA ILE A 224 -19.13 -18.71 -6.73
C ILE A 224 -19.81 -19.68 -7.71
N ASN A 225 -19.08 -20.26 -8.64
CA ASN A 225 -19.63 -21.26 -9.57
C ASN A 225 -20.16 -22.50 -8.82
N ASP A 226 -19.46 -23.00 -7.80
CA ASP A 226 -19.93 -24.11 -6.97
C ASP A 226 -21.21 -23.74 -6.21
N MET A 227 -21.28 -22.51 -5.69
CA MET A 227 -22.46 -21.99 -4.99
C MET A 227 -23.68 -21.86 -5.92
N LEU A 228 -23.49 -21.30 -7.12
CA LEU A 228 -24.54 -21.19 -8.15
C LEU A 228 -25.07 -22.57 -8.59
N ASN A 229 -24.22 -23.61 -8.53
CA ASN A 229 -24.59 -25.00 -8.79
C ASN A 229 -25.24 -25.72 -7.60
N GLY A 230 -25.65 -25.00 -6.55
CA GLY A 230 -26.33 -25.55 -5.38
C GLY A 230 -25.40 -26.03 -4.27
N GLY A 231 -24.11 -25.68 -4.34
CA GLY A 231 -23.16 -25.89 -3.26
C GLY A 231 -23.52 -25.10 -2.00
N ALA A 232 -23.17 -25.64 -0.83
CA ALA A 232 -23.43 -24.98 0.44
C ALA A 232 -22.58 -23.71 0.59
N ILE A 233 -23.21 -22.60 0.97
CA ILE A 233 -22.51 -21.36 1.32
C ILE A 233 -21.93 -21.54 2.72
N THR A 234 -20.60 -21.62 2.81
CA THR A 234 -19.91 -21.51 4.10
C THR A 234 -19.55 -20.04 4.30
N PRO A 235 -20.16 -19.32 5.27
CA PRO A 235 -19.83 -17.92 5.50
C PRO A 235 -18.34 -17.74 5.81
N ASP A 236 -17.69 -16.88 5.03
CA ASP A 236 -16.31 -16.47 5.21
C ASP A 236 -16.31 -14.94 5.40
N THR A 237 -16.53 -14.57 6.66
CA THR A 237 -16.63 -13.17 7.12
C THR A 237 -15.27 -12.60 7.54
N SER A 238 -14.16 -13.26 7.20
CA SER A 238 -12.83 -12.80 7.54
C SER A 238 -12.37 -11.74 6.55
N ASP A 239 -12.03 -10.56 7.07
CA ASP A 239 -11.39 -9.51 6.30
C ASP A 239 -10.03 -9.94 5.77
N THR A 240 -9.69 -9.40 4.59
CA THR A 240 -8.38 -9.55 3.97
C THR A 240 -7.64 -8.24 4.03
N ILE A 241 -6.55 -8.21 4.79
CA ILE A 241 -5.73 -7.02 4.99
C ILE A 241 -4.39 -7.21 4.30
N VAL A 242 -3.96 -6.20 3.55
CA VAL A 242 -2.66 -6.14 2.88
C VAL A 242 -1.87 -4.97 3.46
N TYR A 243 -0.59 -5.21 3.72
CA TYR A 243 0.39 -4.22 4.16
C TYR A 243 1.69 -4.46 3.40
N ASP A 244 2.15 -3.46 2.65
CA ASP A 244 3.39 -3.48 1.88
C ASP A 244 4.35 -2.43 2.45
N HIS A 245 5.55 -2.85 2.81
CA HIS A 245 6.66 -1.95 3.13
C HIS A 245 7.61 -1.85 1.93
N ILE A 246 7.84 -0.64 1.45
CA ILE A 246 8.60 -0.35 0.22
C ILE A 246 9.90 0.34 0.58
N THR A 247 11.01 -0.37 0.42
CA THR A 247 12.35 0.16 0.67
C THR A 247 13.03 0.53 -0.66
N PRO A 248 13.42 1.80 -0.90
CA PRO A 248 14.23 2.15 -2.06
C PRO A 248 15.60 1.46 -1.98
N MET A 249 16.00 0.75 -3.05
CA MET A 249 17.31 0.09 -3.16
C MET A 249 18.27 0.85 -4.07
N GLY A 250 17.75 1.74 -4.90
CA GLY A 250 18.50 2.59 -5.82
C GLY A 250 17.61 3.67 -6.44
N GLY A 251 18.17 4.86 -6.65
CA GLY A 251 17.41 6.04 -7.05
C GLY A 251 16.57 6.63 -5.89
N THR A 252 15.84 7.71 -6.18
CA THR A 252 14.91 8.32 -5.22
C THR A 252 13.48 8.06 -5.70
N ILE A 253 12.65 7.45 -4.83
CA ILE A 253 11.21 7.36 -5.07
C ILE A 253 10.63 8.77 -4.98
N SER A 254 10.04 9.25 -6.07
CA SER A 254 9.43 10.58 -6.16
C SER A 254 7.99 10.58 -5.62
N ALA A 255 7.27 9.48 -5.82
CA ALA A 255 5.94 9.28 -5.27
C ALA A 255 5.58 7.80 -5.22
N VAL A 256 4.81 7.41 -4.22
CA VAL A 256 3.94 6.24 -4.29
C VAL A 256 2.51 6.73 -4.38
N ARG A 257 1.77 6.28 -5.38
CA ARG A 257 0.42 6.76 -5.67
C ARG A 257 -0.55 5.62 -5.63
N PHE A 258 -1.65 5.82 -4.92
CA PHE A 258 -2.75 4.89 -4.96
C PHE A 258 -3.34 4.89 -6.38
N GLY A 259 -3.37 3.72 -7.00
CA GLY A 259 -3.90 3.54 -8.34
C GLY A 259 -5.40 3.28 -8.28
N SER A 260 -5.79 2.19 -7.61
CA SER A 260 -7.20 1.85 -7.39
C SER A 260 -7.36 0.63 -6.47
N MET A 261 -8.45 0.62 -5.72
CA MET A 261 -9.09 -0.60 -5.25
C MET A 261 -10.17 -0.94 -6.27
N LEU A 262 -10.08 -2.11 -6.88
CA LEU A 262 -10.99 -2.55 -7.93
C LEU A 262 -11.70 -3.81 -7.49
N ASN A 263 -13.02 -3.73 -7.43
CA ASN A 263 -13.90 -4.89 -7.41
C ASN A 263 -14.30 -5.21 -8.84
N ARG A 264 -13.80 -6.33 -9.35
CA ARG A 264 -14.02 -6.81 -10.70
C ARG A 264 -15.09 -7.87 -10.71
N TRP A 265 -15.89 -7.80 -11.76
CA TRP A 265 -16.91 -8.78 -12.06
C TRP A 265 -16.55 -9.50 -13.35
N PRO A 266 -16.33 -10.83 -13.31
CA PRO A 266 -16.39 -11.62 -14.51
C PRO A 266 -17.83 -11.63 -15.02
N LEU A 267 -17.98 -11.57 -16.33
CA LEU A 267 -19.29 -11.77 -16.94
C LEU A 267 -19.79 -13.18 -16.72
N ALA A 268 -21.11 -13.35 -16.74
CA ALA A 268 -21.74 -14.64 -16.84
C ALA A 268 -21.27 -15.38 -18.12
N TYR A 269 -20.63 -16.53 -17.96
CA TYR A 269 -20.36 -17.46 -19.06
C TYR A 269 -21.67 -18.11 -19.54
N ASP A 270 -22.53 -18.47 -18.60
CA ASP A 270 -23.91 -18.89 -18.81
C ASP A 270 -24.76 -18.47 -17.59
N ARG A 271 -25.99 -18.96 -17.45
CA ARG A 271 -26.88 -18.55 -16.35
C ARG A 271 -26.42 -18.97 -14.95
N ILE A 272 -25.45 -19.88 -14.84
CA ILE A 272 -25.03 -20.51 -13.58
C ILE A 272 -23.49 -20.55 -13.40
N HIS A 273 -22.73 -20.04 -14.36
CA HIS A 273 -21.28 -19.94 -14.28
C HIS A 273 -20.79 -18.53 -14.61
N LEU A 274 -19.86 -18.03 -13.81
CA LEU A 274 -18.97 -16.93 -14.13
C LEU A 274 -17.92 -17.37 -15.17
N SER A 275 -17.56 -16.43 -16.03
CA SER A 275 -16.48 -16.60 -17.00
C SER A 275 -15.09 -16.38 -16.35
N ASP A 276 -14.06 -16.86 -17.03
CA ASP A 276 -12.65 -16.55 -16.75
C ASP A 276 -12.23 -15.16 -17.27
N SER A 277 -13.16 -14.43 -17.90
CA SER A 277 -12.92 -13.07 -18.35
C SER A 277 -12.81 -12.10 -17.17
N SER A 278 -11.98 -11.07 -17.32
CA SER A 278 -11.85 -10.02 -16.32
C SER A 278 -12.40 -8.71 -16.87
N ASP A 279 -13.67 -8.35 -16.59
CA ASP A 279 -14.10 -6.98 -16.85
C ASP A 279 -13.65 -6.04 -15.72
N PHE A 280 -13.40 -4.79 -16.10
CA PHE A 280 -13.03 -3.72 -15.19
C PHE A 280 -14.27 -2.91 -14.80
N ALA A 281 -15.01 -3.39 -13.80
CA ALA A 281 -15.80 -2.48 -12.98
C ALA A 281 -14.82 -1.75 -12.05
N VAL A 282 -14.60 -0.46 -12.29
CA VAL A 282 -13.91 0.39 -11.30
C VAL A 282 -14.98 0.85 -10.34
N ALA A 283 -15.26 0.05 -9.32
CA ALA A 283 -15.77 0.59 -8.08
C ALA A 283 -14.53 1.00 -7.28
N SER A 284 -14.08 2.25 -7.43
CA SER A 284 -13.04 2.79 -6.56
C SER A 284 -13.64 2.91 -5.16
N ALA A 285 -13.47 1.85 -4.37
CA ALA A 285 -13.72 1.88 -2.95
C ALA A 285 -12.53 2.59 -2.29
N ASP A 286 -12.43 3.91 -2.44
CA ASP A 286 -11.58 4.69 -1.56
C ASP A 286 -12.48 5.40 -0.55
N HIS A 287 -12.90 4.66 0.48
CA HIS A 287 -13.78 5.15 1.54
C HIS A 287 -13.03 6.05 2.55
N GLY A 288 -11.92 6.65 2.10
CA GLY A 288 -11.04 7.55 2.84
C GLY A 288 -9.73 6.92 3.28
N HIS A 289 -8.76 7.77 3.56
CA HIS A 289 -7.44 7.45 4.12
C HIS A 289 -7.35 7.81 5.61
N PRO A 290 -7.94 7.02 6.52
CA PRO A 290 -7.86 7.33 7.93
C PRO A 290 -6.49 6.90 8.49
N ASN A 291 -5.76 7.89 9.00
CA ASN A 291 -4.50 7.74 9.74
C ASN A 291 -3.32 7.16 8.93
N ASP A 292 -2.13 7.56 9.35
CA ASP A 292 -0.88 6.99 8.85
C ASP A 292 -0.72 5.56 9.42
N VAL A 293 -0.53 4.58 8.53
CA VAL A 293 -0.34 3.17 8.88
C VAL A 293 1.11 2.79 8.62
N HIS A 294 1.81 2.32 9.64
CA HIS A 294 3.24 1.98 9.60
C HIS A 294 3.53 0.51 9.96
N SER A 295 2.49 -0.31 10.10
CA SER A 295 2.64 -1.73 10.41
C SER A 295 1.39 -2.53 10.03
N LEU A 296 1.57 -3.86 9.91
CA LEU A 296 0.45 -4.79 9.72
C LEU A 296 -0.57 -4.72 10.88
N ASP A 297 -0.13 -4.52 12.12
CA ASP A 297 -1.03 -4.47 13.28
C ASP A 297 -1.89 -3.21 13.29
N GLU A 298 -1.37 -2.11 12.75
CA GLU A 298 -2.15 -0.90 12.50
C GLU A 298 -3.08 -1.07 11.29
N ALA A 299 -2.60 -1.72 10.22
CA ALA A 299 -3.40 -2.02 9.04
C ALA A 299 -4.65 -2.86 9.37
N LYS A 300 -4.57 -3.75 10.37
CA LYS A 300 -5.72 -4.53 10.87
C LYS A 300 -6.87 -3.69 11.44
N ARG A 301 -6.65 -2.40 11.71
CA ARG A 301 -7.67 -1.48 12.23
C ARG A 301 -8.41 -0.73 11.11
N LEU A 302 -7.95 -0.85 9.87
CA LEU A 302 -8.65 -0.30 8.70
C LEU A 302 -10.00 -1.00 8.55
N LYS A 303 -11.05 -0.23 8.28
CA LYS A 303 -12.37 -0.77 7.93
C LYS A 303 -12.36 -1.26 6.48
N PRO A 304 -13.26 -2.19 6.09
CA PRO A 304 -13.38 -2.63 4.71
C PRO A 304 -13.45 -1.45 3.73
N GLY A 305 -12.63 -1.51 2.67
CA GLY A 305 -12.57 -0.47 1.63
C GLY A 305 -11.78 0.79 2.01
N GLN A 306 -11.01 0.77 3.10
CA GLN A 306 -10.08 1.83 3.47
C GLN A 306 -8.65 1.47 3.08
N SER A 307 -7.86 2.50 2.75
CA SER A 307 -6.47 2.38 2.34
C SER A 307 -5.60 3.46 2.98
N SER A 308 -4.29 3.24 3.10
CA SER A 308 -3.33 4.24 3.58
C SER A 308 -2.02 4.14 2.79
N ILE A 309 -1.41 5.29 2.49
CA ILE A 309 -0.08 5.40 1.91
C ILE A 309 0.69 6.43 2.71
N VAL A 310 1.81 6.02 3.29
CA VAL A 310 2.63 6.90 4.12
C VAL A 310 4.06 6.91 3.59
N ARG A 311 4.66 8.10 3.54
CA ARG A 311 6.09 8.27 3.26
C ARG A 311 6.83 8.35 4.59
N ASN A 312 7.81 7.49 4.77
CA ASN A 312 8.65 7.47 5.95
C ASN A 312 9.81 8.47 5.85
N THR A 313 10.38 8.80 7.00
CA THR A 313 11.48 9.77 7.11
C THR A 313 12.77 9.29 6.42
N ASP A 314 12.96 7.98 6.29
CA ASP A 314 14.08 7.35 5.59
C ASP A 314 13.89 7.23 4.07
N GLY A 315 12.75 7.70 3.55
CA GLY A 315 12.40 7.63 2.12
C GLY A 315 11.73 6.32 1.70
N SER A 316 11.50 5.38 2.62
CA SER A 316 10.61 4.23 2.40
C SER A 316 9.14 4.65 2.39
N TYR A 317 8.27 3.72 1.97
CA TYR A 317 6.82 3.93 1.97
C TYR A 317 6.09 2.74 2.58
N ASP A 318 5.04 3.02 3.34
CA ASP A 318 4.10 2.01 3.83
C ASP A 318 2.80 2.15 3.07
N VAL A 319 2.25 1.01 2.65
CA VAL A 319 1.07 0.95 1.79
C VAL A 319 0.14 -0.11 2.36
N ALA A 320 -1.07 0.27 2.77
CA ALA A 320 -1.99 -0.63 3.47
C ALA A 320 -3.42 -0.55 2.95
N ALA A 321 -4.15 -1.66 3.10
CA ALA A 321 -5.49 -1.82 2.57
C ALA A 321 -6.29 -2.88 3.33
N ASN A 322 -7.58 -2.63 3.55
CA ASN A 322 -8.55 -3.68 3.89
C ASN A 322 -9.49 -3.95 2.70
N LEU A 323 -9.41 -5.15 2.14
CA LEU A 323 -10.17 -5.61 0.97
C LEU A 323 -11.54 -6.21 1.33
N GLY A 324 -11.90 -6.22 2.61
CA GLY A 324 -13.16 -6.78 3.11
C GLY A 324 -13.20 -8.31 3.12
N SER A 325 -14.39 -8.84 3.43
CA SER A 325 -14.67 -10.27 3.53
C SER A 325 -15.26 -10.86 2.23
N PHE A 326 -15.33 -12.20 2.15
CA PHE A 326 -16.02 -12.86 1.04
C PHE A 326 -17.54 -12.73 1.17
N THR A 327 -18.05 -12.97 2.37
CA THR A 327 -19.48 -12.91 2.68
C THR A 327 -19.72 -12.07 3.93
N GLY A 328 -20.93 -11.54 4.08
CA GLY A 328 -21.38 -10.83 5.26
C GLY A 328 -21.39 -9.31 5.10
N PRO A 329 -21.61 -8.55 6.17
CA PRO A 329 -21.81 -7.10 6.11
C PRO A 329 -20.57 -6.32 5.65
N ASP A 330 -19.39 -6.92 5.78
CA ASP A 330 -18.09 -6.34 5.40
C ASP A 330 -17.69 -6.69 3.95
N ALA A 331 -18.56 -7.39 3.21
CA ALA A 331 -18.37 -7.67 1.79
C ALA A 331 -18.48 -6.38 0.97
N LEU A 332 -17.46 -6.09 0.17
CA LEU A 332 -17.44 -4.92 -0.72
C LEU A 332 -18.28 -5.20 -1.99
N ALA A 333 -19.59 -4.98 -1.89
CA ALA A 333 -20.53 -5.14 -2.99
C ALA A 333 -20.40 -4.06 -4.08
N GLU A 334 -20.85 -4.36 -5.30
CA GLU A 334 -20.90 -3.39 -6.41
C GLU A 334 -22.05 -2.40 -6.22
N THR A 335 -21.87 -1.15 -6.66
CA THR A 335 -22.89 -0.11 -6.46
C THR A 335 -23.45 0.53 -7.72
N THR A 336 -22.86 0.40 -8.93
CA THR A 336 -23.21 1.38 -10.00
C THR A 336 -23.11 0.97 -11.48
N ARG A 337 -23.20 -0.31 -11.89
CA ARG A 337 -23.13 -0.67 -13.33
C ARG A 337 -24.28 -1.54 -13.82
N THR A 338 -24.71 -1.32 -15.06
CA THR A 338 -25.68 -2.16 -15.76
C THR A 338 -24.94 -3.15 -16.65
N TRP A 339 -25.24 -4.44 -16.49
CA TRP A 339 -24.64 -5.54 -17.26
C TRP A 339 -25.67 -6.21 -18.18
N ASP A 340 -25.28 -7.26 -18.89
CA ASP A 340 -26.24 -8.14 -19.56
C ASP A 340 -27.15 -8.86 -18.56
N GLY A 341 -28.29 -9.39 -19.04
CA GLY A 341 -29.30 -10.01 -18.18
C GLY A 341 -28.77 -11.16 -17.30
N ASN A 342 -27.92 -12.03 -17.84
CA ASN A 342 -27.39 -13.16 -17.07
C ASN A 342 -26.41 -12.69 -15.98
N THR A 343 -25.56 -11.72 -16.31
CA THR A 343 -24.61 -11.14 -15.35
C THR A 343 -25.35 -10.40 -14.23
N ASN A 344 -26.39 -9.63 -14.55
CA ASN A 344 -27.23 -8.97 -13.54
C ASN A 344 -27.95 -9.98 -12.62
N ASP A 345 -28.46 -11.09 -13.16
CA ASP A 345 -29.12 -12.14 -12.38
C ASP A 345 -28.15 -12.75 -11.34
N ILE A 346 -26.91 -13.05 -11.75
CA ILE A 346 -25.88 -13.60 -10.84
C ILE A 346 -25.46 -12.57 -9.78
N ILE A 347 -25.26 -11.30 -10.16
CA ILE A 347 -24.92 -10.23 -9.21
C ILE A 347 -26.04 -10.05 -8.17
N ALA A 348 -27.31 -10.03 -8.61
CA ALA A 348 -28.46 -9.93 -7.72
C ALA A 348 -28.50 -11.11 -6.72
N TRP A 349 -28.29 -12.34 -7.21
CA TRP A 349 -28.21 -13.52 -6.35
C TRP A 349 -27.08 -13.38 -5.31
N LEU A 350 -25.90 -12.92 -5.70
CA LEU A 350 -24.78 -12.72 -4.77
C LEU A 350 -25.07 -11.64 -3.72
N HIS A 351 -25.71 -10.54 -4.11
CA HIS A 351 -26.13 -9.49 -3.17
C HIS A 351 -27.14 -10.01 -2.14
N GLU A 352 -28.14 -10.80 -2.56
CA GLU A 352 -29.08 -11.46 -1.66
C GLU A 352 -28.39 -12.38 -0.64
N HIS A 353 -27.29 -13.02 -1.05
CA HIS A 353 -26.48 -13.90 -0.21
C HIS A 353 -25.31 -13.19 0.47
N GLN A 354 -25.30 -11.85 0.48
CA GLN A 354 -24.26 -11.01 1.09
C GLN A 354 -22.84 -11.36 0.64
N CYS A 355 -22.66 -11.74 -0.62
CA CYS A 355 -21.36 -12.08 -1.19
C CYS A 355 -20.72 -10.85 -1.85
N THR A 356 -19.41 -10.73 -1.73
CA THR A 356 -18.62 -9.69 -2.38
C THR A 356 -18.39 -9.99 -3.87
N SER A 357 -17.79 -9.04 -4.60
CA SER A 357 -17.38 -9.22 -5.99
C SER A 357 -16.45 -10.41 -6.18
N ALA A 358 -16.53 -11.10 -7.32
CA ALA A 358 -15.75 -12.32 -7.53
C ALA A 358 -14.23 -12.09 -7.46
N TRP A 359 -13.77 -10.87 -7.72
CA TRP A 359 -12.37 -10.52 -7.87
C TRP A 359 -12.12 -9.15 -7.23
N THR A 360 -11.40 -9.07 -6.12
CA THR A 360 -10.99 -7.80 -5.52
C THR A 360 -9.50 -7.61 -5.73
N SER A 361 -9.08 -6.40 -6.12
CA SER A 361 -7.66 -6.11 -6.28
C SER A 361 -7.27 -4.73 -5.78
N TYR A 362 -6.03 -4.64 -5.34
CA TYR A 362 -5.41 -3.45 -4.80
C TYR A 362 -4.22 -3.06 -5.68
N ARG A 363 -4.19 -1.82 -6.18
CA ARG A 363 -3.16 -1.33 -7.09
C ARG A 363 -2.57 -0.02 -6.61
N TYR A 364 -1.25 0.06 -6.70
CA TYR A 364 -0.51 1.29 -6.47
C TYR A 364 0.70 1.35 -7.39
N ASP A 365 1.15 2.58 -7.63
CA ASP A 365 2.30 2.86 -8.47
C ASP A 365 3.46 3.37 -7.61
N ILE A 366 4.66 2.89 -7.93
CA ILE A 366 5.92 3.47 -7.45
C ILE A 366 6.49 4.27 -8.62
N ALA A 367 6.77 5.56 -8.39
CA ALA A 367 7.40 6.45 -9.36
C ALA A 367 8.77 6.90 -8.87
N TRP A 368 9.74 6.96 -9.77
CA TRP A 368 11.10 7.41 -9.50
C TRP A 368 11.34 8.83 -9.99
N ALA A 369 12.29 9.52 -9.36
CA ALA A 369 12.62 10.91 -9.69
C ALA A 369 13.42 11.03 -11.01
N ASP A 370 14.29 10.07 -11.31
CA ASP A 370 15.10 10.04 -12.53
C ASP A 370 14.66 8.87 -13.42
N PRO A 371 14.12 9.13 -14.63
CA PRO A 371 13.73 8.07 -15.58
C PRO A 371 14.91 7.27 -16.16
N ASN A 372 16.16 7.67 -15.92
CA ASN A 372 17.36 7.07 -16.52
C ASN A 372 18.26 6.31 -15.53
N GLN A 373 17.91 6.28 -14.23
CA GLN A 373 18.68 5.57 -13.21
C GLN A 373 18.13 4.15 -12.98
N ALA A 374 18.93 3.26 -12.37
CA ALA A 374 18.47 1.91 -12.01
C ALA A 374 17.40 1.98 -10.89
N ASP A 375 16.14 2.02 -11.32
CA ASP A 375 14.93 2.05 -10.50
C ASP A 375 14.70 0.72 -9.79
N THR A 376 15.14 0.65 -8.52
CA THR A 376 15.08 -0.57 -7.73
C THR A 376 14.48 -0.31 -6.36
N ALA A 377 13.50 -1.13 -5.97
CA ALA A 377 12.88 -1.12 -4.66
C ALA A 377 12.70 -2.57 -4.20
N MET A 378 12.71 -2.76 -2.89
CA MET A 378 12.23 -3.98 -2.25
C MET A 378 10.81 -3.73 -1.77
N VAL A 379 9.90 -4.67 -2.00
CA VAL A 379 8.54 -4.62 -1.46
C VAL A 379 8.34 -5.84 -0.59
N GLU A 380 8.16 -5.61 0.71
CA GLU A 380 7.81 -6.64 1.69
C GLU A 380 6.30 -6.61 1.89
N THR A 381 5.63 -7.61 1.34
CA THR A 381 4.18 -7.79 1.45
C THR A 381 3.85 -8.67 2.63
N HIS A 382 2.95 -8.18 3.48
CA HIS A 382 2.29 -8.89 4.55
C HIS A 382 0.80 -8.94 4.27
N LEU A 383 0.24 -10.14 4.19
CA LEU A 383 -1.18 -10.35 4.14
C LEU A 383 -1.66 -10.96 5.44
N TYR A 384 -2.76 -10.45 5.97
CA TYR A 384 -3.48 -11.03 7.09
C TYR A 384 -4.90 -11.44 6.67
N ARG A 385 -5.26 -12.69 6.98
CA ARG A 385 -6.63 -13.22 6.82
C ARG A 385 -6.86 -14.38 7.78
N ASP A 386 -8.04 -14.44 8.40
CA ASP A 386 -8.46 -15.57 9.25
C ASP A 386 -7.42 -15.97 10.31
N GLY A 387 -6.85 -14.96 11.00
CA GLY A 387 -5.81 -15.16 12.01
C GLY A 387 -4.44 -15.59 11.47
N LYS A 388 -4.29 -15.76 10.16
CA LYS A 388 -3.04 -16.17 9.50
C LYS A 388 -2.37 -14.99 8.83
N THR A 389 -1.04 -14.97 8.88
CA THR A 389 -0.21 -13.99 8.18
C THR A 389 0.62 -14.70 7.12
N TYR A 390 0.65 -14.14 5.92
CA TYR A 390 1.43 -14.61 4.79
C TYR A 390 2.38 -13.50 4.37
N THR A 391 3.62 -13.84 4.05
CA THR A 391 4.63 -12.87 3.66
C THR A 391 5.21 -13.19 2.29
N GLY A 392 5.55 -12.15 1.55
CA GLY A 392 6.24 -12.23 0.27
C GLY A 392 7.17 -11.05 0.10
N THR A 393 8.29 -11.26 -0.61
CA THR A 393 9.23 -10.18 -0.90
C THR A 393 9.44 -10.09 -2.40
N LEU A 394 9.18 -8.92 -2.97
CA LEU A 394 9.59 -8.59 -4.33
C LEU A 394 10.91 -7.83 -4.27
N THR A 395 11.93 -8.37 -4.93
CA THR A 395 13.21 -7.68 -5.12
C THR A 395 13.33 -7.18 -6.56
N ALA A 396 14.20 -6.20 -6.75
CA ALA A 396 14.46 -5.49 -7.99
C ALA A 396 14.61 -6.36 -9.26
N ALA A 397 14.98 -7.64 -9.17
CA ALA A 397 15.06 -8.54 -10.33
C ALA A 397 13.68 -8.98 -10.87
N ASN A 398 12.66 -9.11 -10.01
CA ASN A 398 11.27 -9.37 -10.43
C ASN A 398 10.53 -8.07 -10.81
N ILE A 399 11.08 -6.92 -10.41
CA ILE A 399 10.62 -5.60 -10.84
C ILE A 399 11.29 -5.17 -12.16
N ALA A 400 12.44 -5.75 -12.51
CA ALA A 400 13.19 -5.47 -13.73
C ALA A 400 12.84 -6.35 -14.95
N GLY A 401 11.83 -7.22 -14.89
CA GLY A 401 11.57 -8.19 -15.94
C GLY A 401 10.13 -8.22 -16.44
N SER A 402 9.90 -7.70 -17.65
CA SER A 402 8.90 -8.29 -18.54
C SER A 402 9.62 -8.98 -19.68
N VAL A 403 9.33 -10.27 -19.83
CA VAL A 403 9.68 -11.21 -20.90
C VAL A 403 11.13 -11.75 -20.91
N GLY A 404 11.30 -12.92 -20.28
CA GLY A 404 12.19 -13.96 -20.78
C GLY A 404 13.67 -13.89 -20.42
N GLN A 405 14.03 -14.03 -19.14
CA GLN A 405 15.18 -14.82 -18.63
C GLN A 405 15.22 -14.66 -17.09
N ALA A 406 15.01 -15.76 -16.36
CA ALA A 406 15.03 -15.76 -14.90
C ALA A 406 16.48 -15.68 -14.38
N VAL A 407 16.93 -14.51 -13.94
CA VAL A 407 18.16 -14.40 -13.14
C VAL A 407 17.80 -14.72 -11.69
N THR A 408 18.27 -15.87 -11.18
CA THR A 408 17.97 -16.24 -9.79
C THR A 408 18.82 -15.42 -8.82
N THR A 409 18.16 -14.61 -7.99
CA THR A 409 18.80 -13.80 -6.94
C THR A 409 18.43 -14.34 -5.55
N GLY A 410 19.29 -14.07 -4.57
CA GLY A 410 19.10 -14.46 -3.17
C GLY A 410 19.36 -13.28 -2.25
N GLY A 411 19.03 -13.45 -0.97
CA GLY A 411 19.17 -12.37 0.00
C GLY A 411 19.49 -12.86 1.40
N VAL A 412 19.98 -11.94 2.23
CA VAL A 412 20.09 -12.10 3.68
C VAL A 412 19.35 -10.94 4.32
N SER A 413 18.28 -11.23 5.07
CA SER A 413 17.56 -10.23 5.87
C SER A 413 17.87 -10.41 7.35
N TYR A 414 17.70 -9.36 8.13
CA TYR A 414 18.02 -9.34 9.56
C TYR A 414 16.77 -9.06 10.38
N ASP A 415 16.43 -9.95 11.30
CA ASP A 415 15.28 -9.81 12.20
C ASP A 415 15.80 -9.48 13.63
N PRO A 416 15.25 -8.44 14.29
CA PRO A 416 15.73 -8.01 15.61
C PRO A 416 15.42 -9.02 16.73
N ASN A 417 14.56 -10.01 16.51
CA ASN A 417 14.19 -11.09 17.42
C ASN A 417 13.88 -10.62 18.86
N GLY A 418 12.91 -9.70 18.95
CA GLY A 418 12.50 -9.08 20.22
C GLY A 418 13.39 -7.92 20.67
N GLY A 419 14.30 -7.45 19.81
CA GLY A 419 14.93 -6.13 19.92
C GLY A 419 14.20 -5.05 19.10
N ASP A 420 14.76 -3.84 19.13
CA ASP A 420 14.25 -2.62 18.49
C ASP A 420 15.25 -2.09 17.45
N GLY A 421 14.76 -1.47 16.38
CA GLY A 421 15.55 -0.85 15.30
C GLY A 421 15.26 -1.46 13.92
N ALA A 422 16.03 -1.05 12.91
CA ALA A 422 15.93 -1.52 11.53
C ALA A 422 17.33 -1.80 10.94
N MET A 423 17.43 -2.73 10.00
CA MET A 423 18.66 -3.05 9.27
C MET A 423 18.36 -3.30 7.80
N THR A 424 19.24 -2.81 6.91
CA THR A 424 19.14 -3.05 5.48
C THR A 424 19.57 -4.48 5.15
N PRO A 425 18.78 -5.26 4.38
CA PRO A 425 19.16 -6.60 3.95
C PRO A 425 20.26 -6.57 2.88
N THR A 426 21.05 -7.64 2.82
CA THR A 426 22.08 -7.82 1.78
C THR A 426 21.53 -8.70 0.65
N ILE A 427 21.37 -8.13 -0.55
CA ILE A 427 20.79 -8.82 -1.72
C ILE A 427 21.78 -8.86 -2.87
N GLY A 428 21.76 -9.93 -3.66
CA GLY A 428 22.64 -10.10 -4.81
C GLY A 428 22.34 -11.34 -5.65
N LYS A 429 23.15 -11.58 -6.67
CA LYS A 429 23.00 -12.76 -7.54
C LYS A 429 23.22 -14.04 -6.73
N SER A 430 22.38 -15.05 -6.95
CA SER A 430 22.57 -16.37 -6.33
C SER A 430 23.95 -16.93 -6.66
N GLY A 431 24.64 -17.48 -5.66
CA GLY A 431 26.02 -17.93 -5.73
C GLY A 431 27.07 -16.87 -5.40
N THR A 432 26.67 -15.61 -5.16
CA THR A 432 27.59 -14.55 -4.71
C THR A 432 27.85 -14.67 -3.21
N GLY A 433 29.12 -14.50 -2.81
CA GLY A 433 29.51 -14.39 -1.41
C GLY A 433 29.25 -12.97 -0.87
N VAL A 434 28.61 -12.88 0.29
CA VAL A 434 28.38 -11.63 1.04
C VAL A 434 28.80 -11.81 2.50
N ALA A 435 28.97 -10.73 3.23
CA ALA A 435 29.24 -10.78 4.68
C ALA A 435 27.96 -10.55 5.47
N ALA A 436 27.80 -11.25 6.60
CA ALA A 436 26.81 -10.92 7.61
C ALA A 436 27.06 -9.50 8.15
N ALA A 437 26.02 -8.69 8.27
CA ALA A 437 26.15 -7.29 8.67
C ALA A 437 26.39 -7.12 10.17
N ASP A 438 27.00 -5.98 10.53
CA ASP A 438 27.07 -5.52 11.92
C ASP A 438 25.67 -5.24 12.47
N ASN A 439 25.43 -5.63 13.73
CA ASN A 439 24.15 -5.41 14.37
C ASN A 439 23.89 -3.91 14.63
N ALA A 440 22.80 -3.39 14.05
CA ALA A 440 22.29 -2.05 14.36
C ALA A 440 21.07 -2.08 15.30
N PHE A 441 20.54 -3.25 15.65
CA PHE A 441 19.43 -3.38 16.59
C PHE A 441 19.89 -3.16 18.04
N THR A 442 18.94 -2.83 18.90
CA THR A 442 19.15 -2.70 20.34
C THR A 442 18.16 -3.57 21.10
N ARG A 443 18.49 -3.99 22.32
CA ARG A 443 17.53 -4.66 23.22
C ARG A 443 17.86 -4.32 24.66
N THR A 444 16.96 -3.61 25.33
CA THR A 444 17.18 -3.11 26.71
C THR A 444 17.49 -4.23 27.68
N GLY A 445 18.63 -4.16 28.38
CA GLY A 445 19.08 -5.20 29.32
C GLY A 445 19.72 -6.43 28.65
N TYR A 446 20.03 -6.35 27.37
CA TYR A 446 20.67 -7.42 26.63
C TYR A 446 21.87 -6.91 25.81
N THR A 447 22.80 -7.81 25.54
CA THR A 447 23.89 -7.61 24.59
C THR A 447 23.72 -8.54 23.40
N PHE A 448 23.92 -8.01 22.19
CA PHE A 448 23.93 -8.81 20.98
C PHE A 448 25.01 -9.90 21.06
N ALA A 449 24.63 -11.14 20.77
CA ALA A 449 25.49 -12.31 20.86
C ALA A 449 25.89 -12.86 19.48
N GLY A 450 25.16 -12.48 18.42
CA GLY A 450 25.36 -12.96 17.06
C GLY A 450 24.02 -13.14 16.33
N TRP A 451 24.11 -13.61 15.09
CA TRP A 451 22.98 -13.97 14.25
C TRP A 451 22.73 -15.47 14.28
N ASN A 452 21.49 -15.90 14.00
CA ASN A 452 21.15 -17.31 13.80
C ASN A 452 20.11 -17.49 12.70
N THR A 453 20.19 -18.57 11.93
CA THR A 453 19.20 -18.87 10.86
C THR A 453 17.83 -19.33 11.39
N ALA A 454 17.71 -19.60 12.69
CA ALA A 454 16.45 -19.88 13.36
C ALA A 454 16.23 -18.93 14.54
N LYS A 455 14.97 -18.53 14.72
CA LYS A 455 14.57 -17.56 15.76
C LYS A 455 14.90 -18.02 17.18
N ASP A 456 14.74 -19.30 17.45
CA ASP A 456 14.99 -19.96 18.73
C ASP A 456 16.48 -20.28 18.99
N GLY A 457 17.37 -19.97 18.03
CA GLY A 457 18.80 -20.23 18.12
C GLY A 457 19.21 -21.66 17.77
N ALA A 458 18.28 -22.54 17.37
CA ALA A 458 18.59 -23.93 17.01
C ALA A 458 19.24 -24.09 15.62
N GLY A 459 19.25 -23.02 14.82
CA GLY A 459 19.85 -22.96 13.49
C GLY A 459 21.35 -22.73 13.53
N THR A 460 21.89 -22.35 12.38
CA THR A 460 23.32 -22.04 12.20
C THR A 460 23.62 -20.65 12.73
N ALA A 461 24.62 -20.55 13.61
CA ALA A 461 25.08 -19.29 14.15
C ALA A 461 26.05 -18.57 13.20
N HIS A 462 25.93 -17.26 13.10
CA HIS A 462 26.78 -16.38 12.31
C HIS A 462 27.19 -15.15 13.13
N GLN A 463 28.43 -14.70 12.99
CA GLN A 463 28.91 -13.42 13.52
C GLN A 463 28.91 -12.36 12.42
N PRO A 464 28.83 -11.06 12.77
CA PRO A 464 29.13 -10.01 11.81
C PRO A 464 30.46 -10.23 11.11
N GLY A 465 30.49 -10.07 9.79
CA GLY A 465 31.64 -10.37 8.93
C GLY A 465 31.71 -11.80 8.39
N ASP A 466 30.92 -12.75 8.93
CA ASP A 466 30.93 -14.13 8.43
C ASP A 466 30.45 -14.20 6.97
N ALA A 467 31.10 -15.06 6.19
CA ALA A 467 30.74 -15.27 4.80
C ALA A 467 29.43 -16.05 4.66
N LEU A 468 28.54 -15.52 3.85
CA LEU A 468 27.26 -16.11 3.45
C LEU A 468 27.23 -16.24 1.94
N VAL A 469 26.68 -17.34 1.44
CA VAL A 469 26.44 -17.50 0.00
C VAL A 469 24.96 -17.27 -0.25
N LEU A 470 24.66 -16.31 -1.11
CA LEU A 470 23.28 -16.04 -1.49
C LEU A 470 22.70 -17.23 -2.23
N THR A 471 21.59 -17.78 -1.72
CA THR A 471 20.90 -18.91 -2.35
C THR A 471 19.83 -18.40 -3.32
N LYS A 472 18.84 -19.21 -3.70
CA LYS A 472 17.72 -18.77 -4.55
C LYS A 472 16.56 -18.19 -3.73
N SER A 473 16.76 -18.08 -2.43
CA SER A 473 15.79 -17.61 -1.43
C SER A 473 16.45 -16.61 -0.50
N VAL A 474 15.64 -15.85 0.23
CA VAL A 474 16.13 -15.00 1.32
C VAL A 474 16.35 -15.85 2.57
N VAL A 475 17.54 -15.76 3.15
CA VAL A 475 17.86 -16.32 4.45
C VAL A 475 17.62 -15.23 5.50
N VAL A 476 16.75 -15.50 6.47
CA VAL A 476 16.54 -14.58 7.60
C VAL A 476 17.56 -14.93 8.69
N LEU A 477 18.32 -13.94 9.11
CA LEU A 477 19.22 -14.00 10.26
C LEU A 477 18.57 -13.29 11.45
N TYR A 478 18.21 -14.06 12.46
CA TYR A 478 17.60 -13.59 13.69
C TYR A 478 18.69 -13.19 14.70
N ALA A 479 18.60 -11.99 15.24
CA ALA A 479 19.49 -11.54 16.31
C ALA A 479 19.35 -12.46 17.53
N GLN A 480 20.48 -12.86 18.11
CA GLN A 480 20.52 -13.60 19.37
C GLN A 480 21.04 -12.68 20.46
N TRP A 481 20.36 -12.72 21.60
CA TRP A 481 20.56 -11.75 22.67
C TRP A 481 20.96 -12.46 23.96
N LYS A 482 22.00 -11.96 24.62
CA LYS A 482 22.42 -12.44 25.93
C LYS A 482 22.04 -11.41 27.01
N PRO A 483 21.33 -11.79 28.08
CA PRO A 483 21.05 -10.90 29.19
C PRO A 483 22.35 -10.32 29.76
N ILE A 484 22.35 -9.04 30.11
CA ILE A 484 23.50 -8.42 30.77
C ILE A 484 23.62 -8.89 32.23
N THR A 485 24.79 -8.65 32.80
CA THR A 485 25.01 -8.70 34.24
C THR A 485 25.27 -7.30 34.79
N TYR A 486 24.83 -7.06 36.01
CA TYR A 486 25.09 -5.84 36.78
C TYR A 486 25.34 -6.17 38.25
N LYS A 487 25.83 -5.19 39.02
CA LYS A 487 26.12 -5.35 40.45
C LYS A 487 25.16 -4.53 41.30
N VAL A 488 24.76 -5.10 42.43
CA VAL A 488 24.05 -4.41 43.50
C VAL A 488 24.99 -4.24 44.67
N ARG A 489 25.32 -2.99 44.99
CA ARG A 489 26.15 -2.60 46.13
C ARG A 489 25.26 -2.18 47.29
N PHE A 490 25.67 -2.56 48.50
CA PHE A 490 24.92 -2.25 49.72
C PHE A 490 25.66 -1.22 50.55
N ASP A 491 25.02 -0.08 50.78
CA ASP A 491 25.53 1.00 51.63
C ASP A 491 24.81 0.96 52.98
N GLY A 492 25.58 0.89 54.07
CA GLY A 492 25.05 0.86 55.44
C GLY A 492 24.33 2.15 55.87
N ASN A 493 24.50 3.25 55.13
CA ASN A 493 23.79 4.52 55.27
C ASN A 493 23.68 5.00 56.74
N GLY A 494 24.83 5.36 57.30
CA GLY A 494 24.96 5.77 58.70
C GLY A 494 25.05 4.59 59.70
N ALA A 495 25.18 3.35 59.21
CA ALA A 495 25.61 2.23 60.03
C ALA A 495 27.03 2.45 60.59
N THR A 496 27.27 1.95 61.81
CA THR A 496 28.56 2.11 62.49
C THR A 496 29.41 0.83 62.45
N SER A 497 28.84 -0.30 62.03
CA SER A 497 29.57 -1.56 61.83
C SER A 497 28.87 -2.48 60.82
N GLY A 498 29.61 -3.49 60.35
CA GLY A 498 29.16 -4.46 59.34
C GLY A 498 29.67 -4.15 57.93
N MET A 499 29.61 -5.15 57.06
CA MET A 499 29.98 -5.04 55.65
C MET A 499 29.19 -6.06 54.84
N MET A 500 28.89 -5.71 53.58
CA MET A 500 28.25 -6.60 52.63
C MET A 500 29.00 -6.58 51.31
N ALA A 501 29.17 -7.75 50.69
CA ALA A 501 29.74 -7.85 49.35
C ALA A 501 28.72 -7.43 48.29
N ASP A 502 29.21 -6.95 47.16
CA ASP A 502 28.37 -6.68 45.98
C ASP A 502 27.69 -7.99 45.52
N LEU A 503 26.39 -7.92 45.20
CA LEU A 503 25.64 -9.01 44.59
C LEU A 503 25.68 -8.85 43.07
N THR A 504 26.12 -9.87 42.35
CA THR A 504 25.98 -9.90 40.88
C THR A 504 24.59 -10.42 40.52
N ALA A 505 23.88 -9.70 39.66
CA ALA A 505 22.56 -10.06 39.17
C ALA A 505 22.53 -10.09 37.65
N THR A 506 21.73 -10.99 37.08
CA THR A 506 21.48 -11.12 35.64
C THR A 506 20.16 -10.42 35.31
N TYR A 507 20.10 -9.75 34.16
CA TYR A 507 18.85 -9.19 33.66
C TYR A 507 17.81 -10.30 33.40
N ASP A 508 16.54 -10.01 33.66
CA ASP A 508 15.36 -10.89 33.69
C ASP A 508 15.41 -12.08 34.66
N GLU A 509 16.48 -12.21 35.45
CA GLU A 509 16.57 -13.21 36.52
C GLU A 509 16.09 -12.64 37.86
N ARG A 510 15.18 -13.35 38.55
CA ARG A 510 14.83 -13.02 39.93
C ARG A 510 16.00 -13.34 40.86
N LYS A 511 16.41 -12.36 41.67
CA LYS A 511 17.40 -12.56 42.74
C LYS A 511 16.92 -12.12 44.10
N THR A 512 17.19 -12.95 45.10
CA THR A 512 16.97 -12.63 46.51
C THR A 512 18.13 -11.81 47.05
N LEU A 513 17.83 -10.65 47.65
CA LEU A 513 18.84 -9.83 48.34
C LEU A 513 19.40 -10.60 49.56
N PRO A 514 20.72 -10.53 49.84
CA PRO A 514 21.28 -11.10 51.05
C PRO A 514 20.71 -10.44 52.31
N ALA A 515 20.73 -11.17 53.42
CA ALA A 515 20.32 -10.63 54.72
C ALA A 515 21.24 -9.46 55.12
N ASN A 516 20.66 -8.37 55.64
CA ASN A 516 21.43 -7.25 56.15
C ASN A 516 22.47 -7.69 57.20
N ARG A 517 23.70 -7.19 57.07
CA ARG A 517 24.81 -7.39 58.02
C ARG A 517 25.33 -6.11 58.64
N TYR A 518 24.77 -4.96 58.27
CA TYR A 518 25.08 -3.68 58.92
C TYR A 518 24.36 -3.56 60.26
N ALA A 519 24.97 -2.84 61.19
CA ALA A 519 24.38 -2.50 62.48
C ALA A 519 24.53 -1.01 62.77
N ARG A 520 23.49 -0.45 63.38
CA ARG A 520 23.43 0.94 63.84
C ARG A 520 22.82 0.98 65.23
N PRO A 521 23.60 1.23 66.30
CA PRO A 521 23.10 1.25 67.67
C PRO A 521 21.87 2.15 67.84
N GLY A 522 20.89 1.69 68.63
CA GLY A 522 19.62 2.39 68.86
C GLY A 522 18.63 2.38 67.69
N LYS A 523 18.97 1.73 66.56
CA LYS A 523 18.11 1.64 65.37
C LYS A 523 17.86 0.19 64.94
N ALA A 524 16.69 -0.06 64.36
CA ALA A 524 16.33 -1.30 63.69
C ALA A 524 16.39 -1.13 62.16
N PHE A 525 16.86 -2.15 61.45
CA PHE A 525 16.91 -2.15 59.99
C PHE A 525 15.49 -2.27 59.40
N ALA A 526 15.02 -1.24 58.72
CA ALA A 526 13.68 -1.18 58.14
C ALA A 526 13.61 -1.77 56.71
N GLY A 527 14.72 -1.71 55.97
CA GLY A 527 14.80 -2.19 54.59
C GLY A 527 15.89 -1.48 53.79
N TRP A 528 15.99 -1.83 52.52
CA TRP A 528 16.86 -1.21 51.53
C TRP A 528 16.10 -0.17 50.72
N ASN A 529 16.74 0.93 50.34
CA ASN A 529 16.16 1.94 49.45
C ASN A 529 17.12 2.28 48.29
N THR A 530 16.58 2.60 47.12
CA THR A 530 17.38 3.04 45.95
C THR A 530 17.98 4.43 46.09
N LYS A 531 17.58 5.20 47.12
CA LYS A 531 18.15 6.49 47.48
C LYS A 531 18.49 6.55 48.96
N ALA A 532 19.56 7.26 49.29
CA ALA A 532 20.05 7.38 50.67
C ALA A 532 19.05 8.08 51.61
N ASP A 533 18.29 9.04 51.09
CA ASP A 533 17.26 9.81 51.81
C ASP A 533 15.93 9.04 52.02
N GLY A 534 15.82 7.82 51.48
CA GLY A 534 14.61 7.01 51.59
C GLY A 534 13.50 7.36 50.58
N SER A 535 13.71 8.33 49.68
CA SER A 535 12.69 8.75 48.70
C SER A 535 12.50 7.77 47.53
N GLY A 536 13.38 6.78 47.40
CA GLY A 536 13.37 5.80 46.31
C GLY A 536 12.48 4.58 46.59
N ALA A 537 12.54 3.60 45.69
CA ALA A 537 11.89 2.30 45.88
C ALA A 537 12.47 1.57 47.10
N MET A 538 11.57 1.00 47.93
CA MET A 538 11.92 0.30 49.17
C MET A 538 11.81 -1.22 49.00
N TYR A 539 12.81 -1.95 49.49
CA TYR A 539 12.86 -3.40 49.48
C TYR A 539 13.05 -3.93 50.91
N ARG A 540 12.25 -4.92 51.30
CA ARG A 540 12.40 -5.56 52.61
C ARG A 540 13.71 -6.36 52.70
N ASN A 541 14.13 -6.69 53.91
CA ASN A 541 15.23 -7.63 54.11
C ASN A 541 14.91 -8.96 53.40
N ARG A 542 15.87 -9.50 52.64
CA ARG A 542 15.69 -10.70 51.81
C ARG A 542 14.59 -10.61 50.73
N ALA A 543 14.25 -9.42 50.27
CA ALA A 543 13.31 -9.27 49.15
C ALA A 543 13.85 -9.90 47.86
N GLU A 544 12.95 -10.42 47.02
CA GLU A 544 13.26 -10.74 45.63
C GLU A 544 13.21 -9.46 44.78
N VAL A 545 14.20 -9.27 43.93
CA VAL A 545 14.33 -8.15 42.99
C VAL A 545 14.59 -8.65 41.58
N THR A 546 14.25 -7.85 40.58
CA THR A 546 14.50 -8.12 39.16
C THR A 546 14.76 -6.79 38.45
N ASN A 547 15.70 -6.79 37.49
CA ASN A 547 15.99 -5.65 36.60
C ASN A 547 16.27 -4.30 37.30
N LEU A 548 17.13 -4.28 38.31
CA LEU A 548 17.51 -3.03 38.98
C LEU A 548 18.40 -2.12 38.11
N ALA A 549 19.03 -2.66 37.06
CA ALA A 549 19.73 -1.90 36.03
C ALA A 549 19.53 -2.54 34.66
N SER A 550 19.57 -1.72 33.61
CA SER A 550 19.47 -2.13 32.19
C SER A 550 20.76 -1.91 31.40
N THR A 551 21.83 -1.43 32.05
CA THR A 551 23.14 -1.20 31.44
C THR A 551 24.17 -2.19 31.97
N ARG A 552 24.96 -2.77 31.05
CA ARG A 552 25.97 -3.77 31.39
C ARG A 552 26.97 -3.22 32.40
N ASP A 553 27.30 -4.04 33.41
CA ASP A 553 28.27 -3.73 34.46
C ASP A 553 27.91 -2.51 35.33
N ALA A 554 26.67 -2.01 35.24
CA ALA A 554 26.17 -0.96 36.11
C ALA A 554 26.23 -1.40 37.58
N VAL A 555 26.45 -0.43 38.46
CA VAL A 555 26.44 -0.64 39.91
C VAL A 555 25.25 0.12 40.49
N VAL A 556 24.24 -0.62 40.95
CA VAL A 556 23.09 -0.07 41.67
C VAL A 556 23.42 -0.05 43.15
N VAL A 557 23.32 1.11 43.80
CA VAL A 557 23.53 1.22 45.25
C VAL A 557 22.20 1.16 45.97
N LEU A 558 22.05 0.24 46.91
CA LEU A 558 20.94 0.16 47.85
C LEU A 558 21.40 0.62 49.23
N TYR A 559 20.69 1.60 49.78
CA TYR A 559 21.00 2.24 51.05
C TYR A 559 20.12 1.67 52.17
N ALA A 560 20.73 1.28 53.27
CA ALA A 560 20.00 0.83 54.44
C ALA A 560 19.12 1.96 55.00
N GLN A 561 17.88 1.65 55.32
CA GLN A 561 16.97 2.55 56.02
C GLN A 561 16.75 2.04 57.44
N TRP A 562 16.73 2.97 58.38
CA TRP A 562 16.79 2.69 59.81
C TRP A 562 15.63 3.37 60.52
N THR A 563 14.91 2.63 61.37
CA THR A 563 13.90 3.18 62.28
C THR A 563 14.41 3.09 63.71
N ASP A 564 13.86 3.88 64.62
CA ASP A 564 14.20 3.73 66.04
C ASP A 564 13.90 2.31 66.51
N ALA A 565 14.89 1.69 67.16
CA ALA A 565 14.66 0.42 67.81
C ALA A 565 13.74 0.71 69.01
N MET A 566 12.49 0.23 68.97
CA MET A 566 11.67 0.24 70.18
C MET A 566 12.39 -0.63 71.21
N THR A 567 13.00 0.02 72.19
CA THR A 567 13.33 -0.61 73.46
C THR A 567 11.98 -0.87 74.11
N THR A 568 11.54 -2.13 74.13
CA THR A 568 10.61 -2.54 75.17
C THR A 568 11.32 -2.29 76.48
N MET A 569 11.06 -1.14 77.10
CA MET A 569 11.28 -0.98 78.52
C MET A 569 10.49 -2.09 79.23
N PRO A 570 11.03 -2.74 80.27
CA PRO A 570 10.24 -3.64 81.08
C PRO A 570 9.07 -2.82 81.65
N GLU A 571 7.88 -3.43 81.65
CA GLU A 571 6.65 -2.85 82.17
C GLU A 571 6.90 -2.08 83.48
N THR A 572 6.79 -0.75 83.42
CA THR A 572 6.21 0.03 84.51
C THR A 572 5.37 1.14 83.89
N GLY A 573 4.10 1.14 84.27
CA GLY A 573 2.94 1.83 83.68
C GLY A 573 3.09 3.28 83.21
N GLY A 574 2.27 3.61 82.20
CA GLY A 574 1.91 4.99 81.85
C GLY A 574 1.32 5.11 80.45
N THR A 575 0.00 5.23 80.34
CA THR A 575 -0.74 5.57 79.12
C THR A 575 -0.40 6.96 78.59
N VAL A 576 -0.14 7.10 77.28
CA VAL A 576 -0.53 8.30 76.50
C VAL A 576 -0.89 7.89 75.07
N SER A 577 -2.10 8.27 74.67
CA SER A 577 -2.64 8.27 73.32
C SER A 577 -2.06 9.45 72.52
N ASP A 578 -1.66 9.27 71.26
CA ASP A 578 -2.02 10.25 70.23
C ASP A 578 -1.99 9.67 68.81
N HIS A 579 -2.92 10.17 68.02
CA HIS A 579 -3.29 9.87 66.65
C HIS A 579 -2.34 10.49 65.62
N ARG A 580 -2.53 10.04 64.36
CA ARG A 580 -1.99 10.51 63.05
C ARG A 580 -0.88 9.57 62.55
N PHE A 581 -1.07 8.79 61.48
CA PHE A 581 -1.57 9.19 60.17
C PHE A 581 -2.42 8.09 59.51
N GLU A 582 -3.66 8.44 59.15
CA GLU A 582 -4.35 7.88 57.99
C GLU A 582 -3.81 8.58 56.73
N LYS A 583 -3.48 7.83 55.67
CA LYS A 583 -4.26 7.81 54.40
C LYS A 583 -3.67 6.86 53.35
N THR A 584 -4.47 5.83 53.07
CA THR A 584 -4.75 5.07 51.84
C THR A 584 -4.74 5.96 50.57
N ILE A 585 -4.36 5.54 49.35
CA ILE A 585 -5.03 4.68 48.31
C ILE A 585 -4.02 4.64 47.14
N GLY A 586 -3.84 3.64 46.27
CA GLY A 586 -4.50 2.39 45.88
C GLY A 586 -3.75 1.89 44.63
N GLY A 587 -3.52 0.59 44.41
CA GLY A 587 -4.44 -0.34 43.74
C GLY A 587 -3.90 -0.61 42.31
N GLY A 588 -3.84 -1.81 41.75
CA GLY A 588 -4.08 -3.19 42.20
C GLY A 588 -3.29 -4.12 41.23
N VAL A 589 -3.55 -5.41 41.01
CA VAL A 589 -4.77 -6.23 41.12
C VAL A 589 -4.34 -7.72 40.95
N CYS A 590 -4.95 -8.61 41.77
CA CYS A 590 -5.23 -10.05 41.59
C CYS A 590 -4.08 -11.08 41.44
N LEU A 591 -4.16 -12.33 41.93
CA LEU A 591 -5.16 -13.12 42.65
C LEU A 591 -4.40 -14.33 43.28
N PHE A 592 -4.87 -14.85 44.42
CA PHE A 592 -4.98 -16.28 44.80
C PHE A 592 -4.98 -16.39 46.34
N GLY A 593 -6.17 -16.42 46.92
CA GLY A 593 -6.39 -16.76 48.32
C GLY A 593 -7.09 -18.11 48.40
N LEU A 594 -6.37 -19.09 48.96
CA LEU A 594 -6.89 -20.38 49.42
C LEU A 594 -6.65 -20.39 50.93
N ILE A 595 -7.68 -20.25 51.76
CA ILE A 595 -7.62 -20.63 53.19
C ILE A 595 -8.93 -21.30 53.64
N LEU A 596 -8.72 -22.31 54.48
CA LEU A 596 -9.53 -23.37 55.04
C LEU A 596 -10.48 -22.95 56.21
N ILE A 597 -11.73 -23.51 56.19
CA ILE A 597 -12.61 -24.19 57.22
C ILE A 597 -12.76 -23.52 58.65
N PRO A 598 -13.82 -23.72 59.50
CA PRO A 598 -14.73 -24.87 59.58
C PRO A 598 -16.19 -24.77 60.15
N PHE A 599 -16.88 -25.94 60.08
CA PHE A 599 -18.13 -26.42 60.74
C PHE A 599 -19.46 -25.73 60.37
N ALA A 600 -20.62 -26.40 60.19
CA ALA A 600 -21.14 -27.61 60.83
C ALA A 600 -22.30 -28.31 60.05
N ARG A 601 -22.35 -29.64 60.26
CA ARG A 601 -23.51 -30.56 60.40
C ARG A 601 -24.34 -31.06 59.19
N ARG A 602 -24.24 -32.40 59.01
CA ARG A 602 -25.27 -33.46 58.78
C ARG A 602 -26.13 -33.33 57.50
N ARG A 603 -26.39 -34.36 56.69
CA ARG A 603 -26.59 -35.80 56.93
C ARG A 603 -26.65 -36.52 55.56
N MET A 604 -26.16 -37.77 55.49
CA MET A 604 -26.53 -38.93 54.64
C MET A 604 -27.35 -38.67 53.33
N ARG A 605 -27.04 -39.29 52.18
CA ARG A 605 -27.09 -40.76 51.98
C ARG A 605 -26.60 -41.16 50.57
N ARG A 606 -25.88 -42.30 50.54
CA ARG A 606 -25.48 -43.24 49.47
C ARG A 606 -26.09 -43.16 48.06
N SER A 607 -25.17 -43.42 47.10
CA SER A 607 -25.23 -44.33 45.92
C SER A 607 -26.23 -44.02 44.82
N ARG A 608 -25.91 -44.10 43.53
CA ARG A 608 -24.87 -44.83 42.80
C ARG A 608 -24.32 -43.97 41.67
#